data_AF-A0A938BC62-F1
#
_entry.id   AF-A0A938BC62-F1
#
_cell.length_a   1.000
_cell.length_b   1.000
_cell.length_c   1.000
_cell.angle_alpha   90.00
_cell.angle_beta   90.00
_cell.angle_gamma   90.00
#
_symmetry.space_group_name_H-M   'P 1'
#
loop_
_entity.id
_entity.type
_entity.pdbx_description
1 polymer ?
#
loop_
_entity_poly.entity_id
_entity_poly.type
_entity_poly.pdbx_seq_one_letter_code
_entity_poly.pdbx_strand_id
1 'polypeptide(L)'
;MNYNKDLLKSWIDEGIDYEENDDLTSEEFKILHLKHCIKINKRIKYCKELLVHYKDPFIYYTLADLYNRYDFDEAGRILYKQDVRFYCIMAIRQDRNYAPAWVLLAETYWWLAIVVGAEAISDSPELKDQDPIFQEGKKRQIGYIEKAISYIKKALKIEPVNEEYKDLLEFYYQERNDMYCS
;
A
#
# COMPACT_ATOMS: atom_id res chain seq x y z
N MET A 1 -1.72 9.80 -28.48
CA MET A 1 -1.53 8.54 -27.73
C MET A 1 -2.91 8.00 -27.39
N ASN A 2 -3.27 6.80 -27.86
CA ASN A 2 -4.61 6.24 -27.69
C ASN A 2 -4.73 5.65 -26.27
N TYR A 3 -5.77 6.06 -25.54
CA TYR A 3 -6.00 5.68 -24.15
C TYR A 3 -6.89 4.42 -24.08
N ASN A 4 -6.37 3.32 -23.55
CA ASN A 4 -7.11 2.05 -23.43
C ASN A 4 -7.25 1.68 -21.94
N LYS A 5 -8.47 1.85 -21.38
CA LYS A 5 -8.78 1.50 -19.99
C LYS A 5 -8.71 0.00 -19.74
N ASP A 6 -9.09 -0.82 -20.72
CA ASP A 6 -9.11 -2.28 -20.59
C ASP A 6 -7.69 -2.85 -20.46
N LEU A 7 -6.72 -2.27 -21.17
CA LEU A 7 -5.31 -2.62 -21.03
C LEU A 7 -4.78 -2.30 -19.62
N LEU A 8 -5.11 -1.13 -19.09
CA LEU A 8 -4.69 -0.74 -17.75
C LEU A 8 -5.38 -1.61 -16.68
N LYS A 9 -6.66 -1.96 -16.89
CA LYS A 9 -7.38 -2.89 -16.02
C LYS A 9 -6.74 -4.27 -16.03
N SER A 10 -6.36 -4.79 -17.20
CA SER A 10 -5.66 -6.09 -17.28
C SER A 10 -4.33 -6.07 -16.52
N TRP A 11 -3.65 -4.93 -16.42
CA TRP A 11 -2.42 -4.83 -15.63
C TRP A 11 -2.63 -4.85 -14.13
N ILE A 12 -3.77 -4.32 -13.65
CA ILE A 12 -4.20 -4.43 -12.26
C ILE A 12 -4.57 -5.88 -11.96
N ASP A 13 -5.27 -6.55 -12.89
CA ASP A 13 -5.74 -7.92 -12.69
C ASP A 13 -4.60 -8.95 -12.84
N GLU A 14 -3.57 -8.65 -13.63
CA GLU A 14 -2.33 -9.44 -13.70
C GLU A 14 -1.56 -9.30 -12.37
N GLY A 15 -1.88 -10.19 -11.43
CA GLY A 15 -1.14 -10.41 -10.20
C GLY A 15 0.31 -10.85 -10.44
N ILE A 16 1.05 -11.05 -9.36
CA ILE A 16 2.36 -11.68 -9.45
C ILE A 16 2.13 -13.19 -9.58
N ASP A 17 2.04 -13.69 -10.81
CA ASP A 17 2.12 -15.13 -11.07
C ASP A 17 3.55 -15.60 -10.77
N TYR A 18 3.86 -15.75 -9.49
CA TYR A 18 4.66 -16.88 -9.10
C TYR A 18 3.71 -18.06 -9.25
N GLU A 19 3.75 -18.78 -10.38
CA GLU A 19 3.29 -20.16 -10.32
C GLU A 19 3.95 -20.74 -9.07
N GLU A 20 3.15 -21.23 -8.11
CA GLU A 20 3.59 -21.88 -6.88
C GLU A 20 4.39 -23.14 -7.25
N ASN A 21 5.58 -22.94 -7.78
CA ASN A 21 6.58 -23.94 -8.03
C ASN A 21 7.57 -23.78 -6.89
N ASP A 22 7.27 -24.49 -5.79
CA ASP A 22 8.13 -24.63 -4.61
C ASP A 22 9.54 -25.19 -4.96
N ASP A 23 9.75 -25.59 -6.22
CA ASP A 23 10.99 -26.16 -6.76
C ASP A 23 11.94 -25.13 -7.39
N LEU A 24 11.63 -23.84 -7.39
CA LEU A 24 12.52 -22.82 -7.97
C LEU A 24 13.82 -22.68 -7.17
N THR A 25 14.95 -22.74 -7.87
CA THR A 25 16.24 -22.41 -7.26
C THR A 25 16.33 -20.92 -6.94
N SER A 26 17.20 -20.55 -6.00
CA SER A 26 17.45 -19.15 -5.62
C SER A 26 17.82 -18.26 -6.82
N GLU A 27 18.50 -18.81 -7.83
CA GLU A 27 18.89 -18.07 -9.03
C GLU A 27 17.71 -17.88 -10.01
N GLU A 28 16.86 -18.91 -10.17
CA GLU A 28 15.65 -18.81 -10.98
C GLU A 28 14.66 -17.80 -10.39
N PHE A 29 14.52 -17.79 -9.06
CA PHE A 29 13.73 -16.78 -8.36
C PHE A 29 14.22 -15.36 -8.66
N LYS A 30 15.54 -15.10 -8.56
CA LYS A 30 16.11 -13.78 -8.90
C LYS A 30 15.83 -13.36 -10.33
N ILE A 31 15.93 -14.29 -11.28
CA ILE A 31 15.66 -14.01 -12.70
C ILE A 31 14.17 -13.66 -12.91
N LEU A 32 13.26 -14.42 -12.31
CA LEU A 32 11.83 -14.17 -12.38
C LEU A 32 11.47 -12.83 -11.74
N HIS A 33 12.02 -12.55 -10.56
CA HIS A 33 11.86 -11.28 -9.86
C HIS A 33 12.37 -10.10 -10.71
N LEU A 34 13.57 -10.21 -11.31
CA LEU A 34 14.11 -9.16 -12.18
C LEU A 34 13.21 -8.90 -13.40
N LYS A 35 12.71 -9.97 -14.06
CA LYS A 35 11.77 -9.85 -15.18
C LYS A 35 10.48 -9.14 -14.76
N HIS A 36 9.99 -9.45 -13.57
CA HIS A 36 8.80 -8.83 -13.00
C HIS A 36 9.02 -7.32 -12.75
N CYS A 37 10.11 -6.94 -12.10
CA CYS A 37 10.46 -5.54 -11.86
C CYS A 37 10.61 -4.75 -13.17
N ILE A 38 11.23 -5.33 -14.20
CA ILE A 38 11.31 -4.71 -15.54
C ILE A 38 9.91 -4.49 -16.13
N LYS A 39 8.99 -5.44 -15.97
CA LYS A 39 7.61 -5.33 -16.47
C LYS A 39 6.86 -4.21 -15.76
N ILE A 40 6.93 -4.13 -14.43
CA ILE A 40 6.29 -3.04 -13.67
C ILE A 40 6.88 -1.68 -14.06
N ASN A 41 8.20 -1.54 -14.17
CA ASN A 41 8.83 -0.27 -14.57
C ASN A 41 8.35 0.24 -15.94
N LYS A 42 8.19 -0.66 -16.91
CA LYS A 42 7.63 -0.31 -18.23
C LYS A 42 6.20 0.23 -18.10
N ARG A 43 5.37 -0.41 -17.27
CA ARG A 43 3.98 0.03 -17.00
C ARG A 43 3.93 1.39 -16.30
N ILE A 44 4.80 1.60 -15.30
CA ILE A 44 4.93 2.90 -14.61
C ILE A 44 5.29 3.99 -15.62
N LYS A 45 6.30 3.76 -16.46
CA LYS A 45 6.71 4.73 -17.49
C LYS A 45 5.54 5.07 -18.43
N TYR A 46 4.83 4.06 -18.92
CA TYR A 46 3.66 4.25 -19.78
C TYR A 46 2.55 5.06 -19.09
N CYS A 47 2.21 4.74 -17.83
CA CYS A 47 1.19 5.48 -17.10
C CYS A 47 1.62 6.95 -16.84
N LYS A 48 2.90 7.21 -16.57
CA LYS A 48 3.43 8.57 -16.44
C LYS A 48 3.32 9.36 -17.75
N GLU A 49 3.60 8.74 -18.89
CA GLU A 49 3.40 9.36 -20.21
C GLU A 49 1.92 9.65 -20.48
N LEU A 50 1.01 8.75 -20.09
CA LEU A 50 -0.43 9.01 -20.20
C LEU A 50 -0.87 10.19 -19.33
N LEU A 51 -0.34 10.33 -18.10
CA LEU A 51 -0.70 11.43 -17.20
C LEU A 51 -0.37 12.83 -17.76
N VAL A 52 0.60 12.94 -18.67
CA VAL A 52 0.91 14.21 -19.36
C VAL A 52 -0.31 14.70 -20.15
N HIS A 53 -1.11 13.77 -20.67
CA HIS A 53 -2.25 14.05 -21.53
C HIS A 53 -3.60 13.87 -20.82
N TYR A 54 -3.68 12.98 -19.84
CA TYR A 54 -4.93 12.55 -19.21
C TYR A 54 -4.80 12.55 -17.69
N LYS A 55 -5.48 13.49 -17.02
CA LYS A 55 -5.58 13.54 -15.55
C LYS A 55 -6.72 12.64 -15.04
N ASP A 56 -6.72 11.37 -15.43
CA ASP A 56 -7.78 10.41 -15.08
C ASP A 56 -7.48 9.74 -13.71
N PRO A 57 -8.46 9.65 -12.79
CA PRO A 57 -8.30 8.99 -11.49
C PRO A 57 -7.82 7.54 -11.61
N PHE A 58 -8.25 6.82 -12.65
CA PHE A 58 -7.86 5.44 -12.91
C PHE A 58 -6.37 5.31 -13.21
N ILE A 59 -5.79 6.26 -13.95
CA ILE A 59 -4.34 6.26 -14.25
C ILE A 59 -3.55 6.54 -12.98
N TYR A 60 -3.99 7.51 -12.16
CA TYR A 60 -3.39 7.77 -10.87
C TYR A 60 -3.45 6.56 -9.95
N TYR A 61 -4.60 5.89 -9.85
CA TYR A 61 -4.73 4.67 -9.06
C TYR A 61 -3.84 3.55 -9.60
N THR A 62 -3.81 3.33 -10.91
CA THR A 62 -2.95 2.31 -11.53
C THR A 62 -1.48 2.56 -11.18
N LEU A 63 -1.03 3.81 -11.18
CA LEU A 63 0.32 4.14 -10.71
C LEU A 63 0.52 3.79 -9.24
N ALA A 64 -0.43 4.16 -8.37
CA ALA A 64 -0.34 3.84 -6.94
C ALA A 64 -0.22 2.33 -6.72
N ASP A 65 -1.04 1.53 -7.40
CA ASP A 65 -1.03 0.06 -7.34
C ASP A 65 0.26 -0.53 -7.91
N LEU A 66 0.75 -0.06 -9.06
CA LEU A 66 2.03 -0.49 -9.62
C LEU A 66 3.20 -0.17 -8.68
N TYR A 67 3.20 0.99 -8.04
CA TYR A 67 4.20 1.34 -7.02
C TYR A 67 4.06 0.52 -5.75
N ASN A 68 2.85 0.07 -5.42
CA ASN A 68 2.61 -0.81 -4.28
C ASN A 68 3.15 -2.23 -4.51
N ARG A 69 3.08 -2.72 -5.76
CA ARG A 69 3.58 -4.04 -6.18
C ARG A 69 5.07 -4.06 -6.49
N TYR A 70 5.66 -2.90 -6.74
CA TYR A 70 7.09 -2.82 -7.04
C TYR A 70 7.88 -3.06 -5.76
N ASP A 71 8.52 -4.23 -5.69
CA ASP A 71 9.46 -4.54 -4.61
C ASP A 71 10.75 -3.75 -4.83
N PHE A 72 11.15 -3.02 -3.81
CA PHE A 72 12.40 -2.27 -3.81
C PHE A 72 13.20 -2.64 -2.56
N ASP A 73 14.52 -2.63 -2.70
CA ASP A 73 15.47 -2.89 -1.61
C ASP A 73 15.10 -2.15 -0.31
N GLU A 74 15.43 -2.81 0.80
CA GLU A 74 15.07 -2.49 2.19
C GLU A 74 15.30 -1.02 2.59
N ALA A 75 16.33 -0.38 2.03
CA ALA A 75 16.68 1.01 2.28
C ALA A 75 15.66 2.05 1.77
N GLY A 76 14.75 1.69 0.85
CA GLY A 76 13.77 2.62 0.31
C GLY A 76 12.33 2.39 0.78
N ARG A 77 12.04 1.35 1.57
CA ARG A 77 10.67 0.95 1.95
C ARG A 77 9.81 2.11 2.51
N ILE A 78 10.38 3.01 3.32
CA ILE A 78 9.68 4.19 3.89
C ILE A 78 9.46 5.31 2.84
N LEU A 79 10.37 5.47 1.88
CA LEU A 79 10.25 6.42 0.78
C LEU A 79 9.22 5.94 -0.26
N TYR A 80 9.04 4.63 -0.49
CA TYR A 80 8.16 4.13 -1.56
C TYR A 80 6.67 4.28 -1.30
N LYS A 81 6.23 4.16 -0.04
CA LYS A 81 4.84 4.50 0.30
C LYS A 81 4.56 6.00 0.14
N GLN A 82 5.55 6.86 -0.13
CA GLN A 82 5.28 8.24 -0.53
C GLN A 82 4.65 8.31 -1.92
N ASP A 83 5.16 7.57 -2.91
CA ASP A 83 4.60 7.53 -4.27
C ASP A 83 3.20 6.91 -4.26
N VAL A 84 3.02 5.78 -3.56
CA VAL A 84 1.69 5.14 -3.42
C VAL A 84 0.68 6.14 -2.84
N ARG A 85 1.03 6.81 -1.72
CA ARG A 85 0.17 7.83 -1.11
C ARG A 85 -0.09 9.01 -2.04
N PHE A 86 0.94 9.52 -2.70
CA PHE A 86 0.82 10.64 -3.62
C PHE A 86 -0.20 10.32 -4.72
N TYR A 87 -0.05 9.17 -5.36
CA TYR A 87 -0.91 8.76 -6.46
C TYR A 87 -2.33 8.40 -6.00
N CYS A 88 -2.52 7.76 -4.84
CA CYS A 88 -3.85 7.60 -4.24
C CYS A 88 -4.53 8.95 -3.99
N ILE A 89 -3.82 9.91 -3.38
CA ILE A 89 -4.36 11.26 -3.10
C ILE A 89 -4.73 11.97 -4.41
N MET A 90 -3.93 11.82 -5.46
CA MET A 90 -4.23 12.40 -6.77
C MET A 90 -5.45 11.75 -7.40
N ALA A 91 -5.60 10.42 -7.34
CA ALA A 91 -6.80 9.71 -7.80
C ALA A 91 -8.05 10.22 -7.07
N ILE A 92 -8.01 10.27 -5.73
CA ILE A 92 -9.09 10.77 -4.86
C ILE A 92 -9.45 12.23 -5.16
N ARG A 93 -8.46 13.07 -5.51
CA ARG A 93 -8.69 14.47 -5.87
C ARG A 93 -9.43 14.61 -7.20
N GLN A 94 -9.19 13.71 -8.15
CA GLN A 94 -9.93 13.68 -9.41
C GLN A 94 -11.33 13.07 -9.23
N ASP A 95 -11.44 12.01 -8.43
CA ASP A 95 -12.72 11.38 -8.09
C ASP A 95 -12.75 10.94 -6.63
N ARG A 96 -13.54 11.64 -5.82
CA ARG A 96 -13.70 11.34 -4.39
C ARG A 96 -14.48 10.06 -4.13
N ASN A 97 -15.21 9.56 -5.12
CA ASN A 97 -15.99 8.33 -5.03
C ASN A 97 -15.21 7.12 -5.60
N TYR A 98 -13.93 7.29 -5.93
CA TYR A 98 -13.09 6.18 -6.38
C TYR A 98 -12.61 5.34 -5.18
N ALA A 99 -13.46 4.43 -4.70
CA ALA A 99 -13.24 3.62 -3.50
C ALA A 99 -11.88 2.90 -3.46
N PRO A 100 -11.38 2.28 -4.55
CA PRO A 100 -10.10 1.55 -4.50
C PRO A 100 -8.91 2.41 -4.06
N ALA A 101 -8.89 3.70 -4.42
CA ALA A 101 -7.81 4.59 -3.98
C ALA A 101 -7.86 4.91 -2.48
N TRP A 102 -9.05 4.91 -1.87
CA TRP A 102 -9.18 5.05 -0.41
C TRP A 102 -8.70 3.80 0.32
N VAL A 103 -8.98 2.61 -0.23
CA VAL A 103 -8.56 1.31 0.33
C VAL A 103 -7.04 1.20 0.30
N LEU A 104 -6.42 1.38 -0.87
CA LEU A 104 -4.97 1.30 -1.01
C LEU A 104 -4.25 2.36 -0.15
N LEU A 105 -4.87 3.53 0.04
CA LEU A 105 -4.36 4.55 0.97
C LEU A 105 -4.44 4.08 2.43
N ALA A 106 -5.54 3.40 2.82
CA ALA A 106 -5.71 2.83 4.15
C ALA A 106 -4.64 1.77 4.45
N GLU A 107 -4.48 0.80 3.55
CA GLU A 107 -3.46 -0.25 3.64
C GLU A 107 -2.05 0.32 3.74
N THR A 108 -1.77 1.36 2.97
CA THR A 108 -0.47 2.04 3.03
C THR A 108 -0.20 2.67 4.39
N TYR A 109 -1.22 3.24 5.04
CA TYR A 109 -1.08 3.78 6.38
C TYR A 109 -0.96 2.69 7.44
N TRP A 110 -1.69 1.58 7.31
CA TRP A 110 -1.51 0.43 8.20
C TRP A 110 -0.09 -0.14 8.07
N TRP A 111 0.43 -0.29 6.85
CA TRP A 111 1.83 -0.72 6.63
C TRP A 111 2.84 0.23 7.29
N LEU A 112 2.63 1.55 7.22
CA LEU A 112 3.49 2.52 7.91
C LEU A 112 3.44 2.36 9.44
N ALA A 113 2.30 1.91 9.98
CA ALA A 113 2.18 1.58 11.40
C ALA A 113 3.09 0.41 11.77
N ILE A 114 3.11 -0.65 10.95
CA ILE A 114 3.97 -1.83 11.17
C ILE A 114 5.45 -1.44 11.16
N VAL A 115 5.89 -0.66 10.16
CA VAL A 115 7.30 -0.27 10.04
C VAL A 115 7.76 0.55 11.23
N VAL A 116 6.97 1.54 11.64
CA VAL A 116 7.31 2.36 12.82
C VAL A 116 7.24 1.54 14.12
N GLY A 117 6.32 0.58 14.21
CA GLY A 117 6.27 -0.36 15.33
C GLY A 117 7.50 -1.25 15.42
N ALA A 118 8.03 -1.72 14.28
CA ALA A 118 9.24 -2.53 14.21
C ALA A 118 10.50 -1.72 14.62
N GLU A 119 10.58 -0.44 14.25
CA GLU A 119 11.65 0.46 14.69
C GLU A 119 11.61 0.73 16.21
N ALA A 120 10.44 0.56 16.84
CA ALA A 120 10.26 0.75 18.28
C ALA A 120 10.56 -0.51 19.11
N ILE A 121 11.07 -1.60 18.52
CA ILE A 121 11.43 -2.79 19.29
C ILE A 121 12.73 -2.52 20.06
N SER A 122 12.61 -2.31 21.37
CA SER A 122 13.74 -2.22 22.31
C SER A 122 14.18 -3.62 22.77
N ASP A 123 15.50 -3.83 22.83
CA ASP A 123 16.17 -5.06 23.32
C ASP A 123 15.94 -5.32 24.82
N SER A 124 15.36 -4.37 25.56
CA SER A 124 15.11 -4.50 27.01
C SER A 124 13.62 -4.33 27.33
N PRO A 125 12.85 -5.44 27.42
CA PRO A 125 11.42 -5.42 27.70
C PRO A 125 11.04 -4.69 28.98
N GLU A 126 11.89 -4.70 30.02
CA GLU A 126 11.57 -4.13 31.33
C GLU A 126 11.60 -2.59 31.37
N LEU A 127 12.10 -1.92 30.32
CA LEU A 127 12.23 -0.44 30.28
C LEU A 127 11.37 0.22 29.19
N LYS A 128 10.58 -0.56 28.43
CA LYS A 128 9.80 -0.07 27.28
C LYS A 128 8.85 1.08 27.64
N ASP A 129 8.20 1.02 28.79
CA ASP A 129 7.24 2.06 29.18
C ASP A 129 7.88 3.39 29.61
N GLN A 130 9.18 3.38 29.92
CA GLN A 130 9.94 4.54 30.34
C GLN A 130 10.84 5.11 29.23
N ASP A 131 11.00 4.39 28.12
CA ASP A 131 11.79 4.82 26.97
C ASP A 131 10.98 5.82 26.10
N PRO A 132 11.40 7.10 26.01
CA PRO A 132 10.72 8.10 25.20
C PRO A 132 10.66 7.74 23.71
N ILE A 133 11.64 6.99 23.18
CA ILE A 133 11.69 6.55 21.78
C ILE A 133 10.59 5.51 21.53
N PHE A 134 10.44 4.57 22.46
CA PHE A 134 9.38 3.56 22.42
C PHE A 134 7.99 4.21 22.45
N GLN A 135 7.77 5.15 23.38
CA GLN A 135 6.48 5.85 23.51
C GLN A 135 6.14 6.68 22.27
N GLU A 136 7.11 7.38 21.69
CA GLU A 136 6.90 8.15 20.46
C GLU A 136 6.70 7.24 19.24
N GLY A 137 7.33 6.07 19.19
CA GLY A 137 7.08 5.03 18.20
C GLY A 137 5.65 4.48 18.29
N LYS A 138 5.24 4.06 19.49
CA LYS A 138 3.88 3.57 19.78
C LYS A 138 2.80 4.60 19.41
N LYS A 139 3.00 5.86 19.78
CA LYS A 139 2.09 6.96 19.43
C LYS A 139 1.97 7.16 17.91
N ARG A 140 3.10 7.12 17.19
CA ARG A 140 3.11 7.22 15.72
C ARG A 140 2.40 6.03 15.08
N GLN A 141 2.64 4.82 15.57
CA GLN A 141 1.97 3.60 15.11
C GLN A 141 0.45 3.70 15.26
N ILE A 142 -0.04 4.06 16.45
CA ILE A 142 -1.48 4.27 16.69
C ILE A 142 -2.05 5.35 15.75
N GLY A 143 -1.33 6.48 15.58
CA GLY A 143 -1.75 7.54 14.67
C GLY A 143 -1.86 7.11 13.21
N TYR A 144 -1.06 6.14 12.77
CA TYR A 144 -1.17 5.56 11.44
C TYR A 144 -2.31 4.56 11.31
N ILE A 145 -2.56 3.72 12.33
CA ILE A 145 -3.73 2.83 12.35
C ILE A 145 -5.03 3.63 12.30
N GLU A 146 -5.13 4.72 13.08
CA GLU A 146 -6.30 5.61 13.04
C GLU A 146 -6.52 6.25 11.65
N LYS A 147 -5.44 6.56 10.93
CA LYS A 147 -5.55 7.01 9.53
C LYS A 147 -6.06 5.90 8.62
N ALA A 148 -5.57 4.67 8.77
CA ALA A 148 -6.04 3.51 8.01
C ALA A 148 -7.55 3.30 8.22
N ILE A 149 -8.01 3.29 9.48
CA ILE A 149 -9.44 3.22 9.86
C ILE A 149 -10.23 4.37 9.22
N SER A 150 -9.71 5.59 9.26
CA SER A 150 -10.38 6.76 8.66
C SER A 150 -10.59 6.60 7.15
N TYR A 151 -9.59 6.08 6.44
CA TYR A 151 -9.64 5.93 4.98
C TYR A 151 -10.50 4.74 4.56
N ILE A 152 -10.42 3.59 5.23
CA ILE A 152 -11.27 2.45 4.88
C ILE A 152 -12.75 2.76 5.14
N LYS A 153 -13.07 3.54 6.17
CA LYS A 153 -14.45 4.06 6.39
C LYS A 153 -14.94 4.94 5.24
N LYS A 154 -14.07 5.69 4.57
CA LYS A 154 -14.44 6.47 3.39
C LYS A 154 -14.73 5.56 2.20
N ALA A 155 -13.95 4.49 2.01
CA ALA A 155 -14.24 3.46 1.02
C ALA A 155 -15.60 2.79 1.29
N LEU A 156 -15.87 2.37 2.53
CA LEU A 156 -17.15 1.78 2.95
C LEU A 156 -18.34 2.74 2.83
N LYS A 157 -18.13 4.05 2.93
CA LYS A 157 -19.20 5.01 2.66
C LYS A 157 -19.62 5.00 1.19
N ILE A 158 -18.69 4.69 0.29
CA ILE A 158 -18.93 4.60 -1.15
C ILE A 158 -19.48 3.21 -1.50
N GLU A 159 -18.90 2.16 -0.94
CA GLU A 159 -19.26 0.75 -1.17
C GLU A 159 -19.62 0.05 0.15
N PRO A 160 -20.82 0.29 0.71
CA PRO A 160 -21.18 -0.17 2.07
C PRO A 160 -21.42 -1.67 2.19
N VAL A 161 -21.63 -2.36 1.06
CA VAL A 161 -21.88 -3.80 1.00
C VAL A 161 -20.61 -4.59 0.64
N ASN A 162 -19.47 -3.92 0.50
CA ASN A 162 -18.20 -4.58 0.20
C ASN A 162 -17.68 -5.26 1.48
N GLU A 163 -17.76 -6.59 1.53
CA GLU A 163 -17.35 -7.38 2.71
C GLU A 163 -15.82 -7.32 2.93
N GLU A 164 -15.00 -7.32 1.87
CA GLU A 164 -13.54 -7.21 2.00
C GLU A 164 -13.14 -5.92 2.73
N TYR A 165 -13.84 -4.81 2.46
CA TYR A 165 -13.56 -3.55 3.14
C TYR A 165 -14.01 -3.56 4.61
N LYS A 166 -15.05 -4.34 4.95
CA LYS A 166 -15.49 -4.52 6.34
C LYS A 166 -14.48 -5.35 7.10
N ASP A 167 -14.00 -6.43 6.50
CA ASP A 167 -12.97 -7.30 7.07
C ASP A 167 -11.69 -6.51 7.35
N LEU A 168 -11.23 -5.67 6.40
CA LEU A 168 -10.11 -4.77 6.61
C LEU A 168 -10.35 -3.77 7.75
N LEU A 169 -11.56 -3.21 7.86
CA LEU A 169 -11.90 -2.29 8.95
C LEU A 169 -11.90 -3.00 10.31
N GLU A 170 -12.45 -4.21 10.39
CA GLU A 170 -12.43 -5.03 11.61
C GLU A 170 -11.01 -5.37 12.01
N PHE A 171 -10.18 -5.81 11.06
CA PHE A 171 -8.76 -6.07 11.27
C PHE A 171 -8.03 -4.84 11.82
N TYR A 172 -8.20 -3.66 11.22
CA TYR A 172 -7.56 -2.45 11.74
C TYR A 172 -8.06 -2.06 13.14
N TYR A 173 -9.30 -2.39 13.49
CA TYR A 173 -9.79 -2.18 14.84
C TYR A 173 -9.15 -3.13 15.85
N GLN A 174 -8.95 -4.39 15.50
CA GLN A 174 -8.24 -5.36 16.32
C GLN A 174 -6.80 -4.89 16.58
N GLU A 175 -6.06 -4.58 15.51
CA GLU A 175 -4.69 -4.06 15.57
C GLU A 175 -4.58 -2.83 16.48
N ARG A 176 -5.52 -1.88 16.36
CA ARG A 176 -5.54 -0.70 17.21
C ARG A 176 -5.75 -1.05 18.68
N ASN A 177 -6.70 -1.95 18.97
CA ASN A 177 -7.04 -2.31 20.34
C ASN A 177 -5.88 -3.05 21.01
N ASP A 178 -5.19 -3.93 20.27
CA ASP A 178 -4.00 -4.63 20.74
C ASP A 178 -2.88 -3.63 21.12
N MET A 179 -2.73 -2.56 20.35
CA MET A 179 -1.78 -1.48 20.66
C MET A 179 -2.14 -0.64 21.89
N TYR A 180 -3.42 -0.57 22.27
CA TYR A 180 -3.86 0.10 23.51
C TYR A 180 -3.83 -0.81 24.74
N CYS A 181 -3.91 -2.13 24.55
CA CYS A 181 -3.93 -3.13 25.62
C CYS A 181 -2.54 -3.71 25.93
N SER A 182 -1.55 -3.50 25.05
CA SER A 182 -0.12 -3.73 25.28
C SER A 182 0.55 -2.55 25.97
#